data_AF-G3UZZ2-F1
#
_entry.id   AF-G3UZZ2-F1
#
_cell.length_a   1.000
_cell.length_b   1.000
_cell.length_c   1.000
_cell.angle_alpha   90.00
_cell.angle_beta   90.00
_cell.angle_gamma   90.00
#
_symmetry.space_group_name_H-M   'P 1'
#
loop_
_entity.id
_entity.type
_entity.pdbx_description
1 polymer ?
#
loop_
_entity_poly.entity_id
_entity_poly.type
_entity_poly.pdbx_seq_one_letter_code
_entity_poly.pdbx_strand_id
1 'polypeptide(L)'
;MRQGLATVVSVVSAGPEAIECWFVEDAGGGGLSKKPATLLLRHGPRGPPPRPDLDPKLYFKVDDPAGMLLAAFRRYPAGASAPHCEMSRFIPFPASAKWARSLSPEQNCPRALDGDWLL
;
A
#
# COMPACT_ATOMS: atom_id res chain seq x y z
N MET A 1 -28.11 -16.43 40.25
CA MET A 1 -27.12 -15.83 39.33
C MET A 1 -26.96 -16.74 38.12
N ARG A 2 -27.53 -16.40 36.96
CA ARG A 2 -27.32 -17.14 35.70
C ARG A 2 -26.18 -16.45 34.94
N GLN A 3 -25.03 -17.11 34.85
CA GLN A 3 -23.91 -16.66 34.03
C GLN A 3 -24.23 -16.92 32.55
N GLY A 4 -23.87 -15.95 31.72
CA GLY A 4 -24.22 -15.86 30.30
C GLY A 4 -23.35 -16.71 29.39
N LEU A 5 -23.87 -16.94 28.19
CA LEU A 5 -23.08 -17.25 27.02
C LEU A 5 -23.10 -16.02 26.10
N ALA A 6 -22.06 -15.20 26.20
CA ALA A 6 -21.77 -14.21 25.18
C ALA A 6 -21.10 -14.95 24.01
N THR A 7 -21.84 -15.13 22.93
CA THR A 7 -21.28 -15.66 21.67
C THR A 7 -20.34 -14.60 21.11
N VAL A 8 -19.04 -14.84 21.22
CA VAL A 8 -18.02 -14.03 20.54
C VAL A 8 -18.09 -14.38 19.05
N VAL A 9 -18.74 -13.51 18.26
CA VAL A 9 -18.66 -13.60 16.80
C VAL A 9 -17.28 -13.08 16.40
N SER A 10 -16.33 -13.99 16.19
CA SER A 10 -15.09 -13.65 15.51
C SER A 10 -15.45 -13.25 14.08
N VAL A 11 -15.44 -11.94 13.81
CA VAL A 11 -15.44 -11.44 12.44
C VAL A 11 -14.11 -11.89 11.85
N VAL A 12 -14.10 -13.02 11.14
CA VAL A 12 -12.93 -13.46 10.39
C VAL A 12 -12.62 -12.34 9.41
N SER A 13 -11.52 -11.64 9.63
CA SER A 13 -11.00 -10.68 8.66
C SER A 13 -10.58 -11.49 7.43
N ALA A 14 -11.48 -11.58 6.46
CA ALA A 14 -11.33 -12.42 5.26
C ALA A 14 -10.27 -11.90 4.27
N GLY A 15 -9.86 -10.63 4.41
CA GLY A 15 -8.89 -9.99 3.54
C GLY A 15 -7.44 -10.40 3.79
N PRO A 16 -6.53 -10.22 2.80
CA PRO A 16 -5.11 -10.48 2.98
C PRO A 16 -4.50 -9.67 4.12
N GLU A 17 -3.45 -10.20 4.76
CA GLU A 17 -2.63 -9.48 5.74
C GLU A 17 -1.50 -8.69 5.09
N ALA A 18 -1.01 -9.20 3.96
CA ALA A 18 0.01 -8.58 3.14
C ALA A 18 -0.29 -8.80 1.65
N ILE A 19 0.26 -7.95 0.80
CA ILE A 19 0.19 -8.06 -0.65
C ILE A 19 1.61 -8.13 -1.19
N GLU A 20 1.89 -9.17 -1.96
CA GLU A 20 3.15 -9.32 -2.69
C GLU A 20 3.09 -8.45 -3.95
N CYS A 21 4.12 -7.63 -4.13
CA CYS A 21 4.22 -6.61 -5.16
C CYS A 21 5.55 -6.75 -5.92
N TRP A 22 5.57 -6.20 -7.13
CA TRP A 22 6.83 -5.93 -7.84
C TRP A 22 7.18 -4.46 -7.70
N PHE A 23 8.33 -4.15 -7.10
CA PHE A 23 8.90 -2.81 -7.19
C PHE A 23 9.62 -2.67 -8.53
N VAL A 24 9.15 -1.73 -9.36
CA VAL A 24 9.63 -1.53 -10.73
C VAL A 24 10.40 -0.23 -10.86
N GLU A 25 11.54 -0.33 -11.55
CA GLU A 25 12.39 0.81 -11.86
C GLU A 25 12.83 0.74 -13.33
N ASP A 26 12.94 1.90 -13.97
CA ASP A 26 13.62 2.02 -15.26
C ASP A 26 15.08 1.57 -15.10
N ALA A 27 15.49 0.58 -15.89
CA ALA A 27 16.85 0.06 -15.90
C ALA A 27 17.75 0.80 -16.90
N GLY A 28 17.22 1.79 -17.61
CA GLY A 28 17.86 2.43 -18.75
C GLY A 28 17.74 1.57 -20.02
N GLY A 29 17.99 2.17 -21.18
CA GLY A 29 18.01 1.47 -22.47
C GLY A 29 16.67 0.85 -22.88
N GLY A 30 15.55 1.32 -22.31
CA GLY A 30 14.21 0.77 -22.55
C GLY A 30 13.88 -0.49 -21.74
N GLY A 31 14.74 -0.87 -20.79
CA GLY A 31 14.53 -2.01 -19.90
C GLY A 31 13.80 -1.63 -18.61
N LEU A 32 13.05 -2.59 -18.06
CA LEU A 32 12.47 -2.50 -16.72
C LEU A 32 13.14 -3.52 -15.80
N SER A 33 13.53 -3.06 -14.61
CA SER A 33 13.98 -3.95 -13.54
C SER A 33 12.84 -4.17 -12.55
N LYS A 34 12.76 -5.38 -11.98
CA LYS A 34 11.75 -5.76 -11.00
C LYS A 34 12.41 -6.36 -9.77
N LYS A 35 11.98 -5.93 -8.59
CA LYS A 35 12.42 -6.48 -7.30
C LYS A 35 11.18 -6.91 -6.50
N PRO A 36 11.25 -8.01 -5.74
CA PRO A 36 10.14 -8.39 -4.87
C PRO A 36 9.96 -7.34 -3.77
N ALA A 37 8.71 -6.98 -3.50
CA ALA A 37 8.30 -6.04 -2.48
C ALA A 37 7.00 -6.51 -1.82
N THR A 38 6.69 -5.99 -0.64
CA THR A 38 5.46 -6.36 0.07
C THR A 38 4.84 -5.16 0.76
N LEU A 39 3.53 -4.99 0.58
CA LEU A 39 2.69 -4.10 1.38
C LEU A 39 2.08 -4.88 2.55
N LEU A 40 2.47 -4.55 3.78
CA LEU A 40 1.90 -5.10 5.00
C LEU A 40 0.70 -4.28 5.43
N LEU A 41 -0.50 -4.85 5.28
CA LEU A 41 -1.77 -4.20 5.56
C LEU A 41 -2.17 -4.32 7.03
N ARG A 42 -1.84 -5.46 7.65
CA ARG A 42 -2.22 -5.79 9.03
C ARG A 42 -1.10 -6.58 9.69
N HIS A 43 -0.81 -6.29 10.95
CA HIS A 43 0.07 -7.11 11.76
C HIS A 43 -0.42 -7.16 13.21
N GLY A 44 -0.09 -8.26 13.89
CA GLY A 44 -0.44 -8.44 15.30
C GLY A 44 0.41 -7.57 16.24
N PRO A 45 0.15 -7.65 17.56
CA PRO A 45 0.90 -6.90 18.58
C PRO A 45 2.39 -7.27 18.64
N ARG A 46 2.77 -8.44 18.10
CA ARG A 46 4.16 -8.88 17.98
C ARG A 46 4.95 -8.14 16.88
N GLY A 47 4.29 -7.28 16.11
CA GLY A 47 4.89 -6.55 14.99
C GLY A 47 4.84 -7.32 13.66
N PRO A 48 5.43 -6.74 12.61
CA PRO A 48 5.55 -7.38 11.29
C PRO A 48 6.26 -8.74 11.36
N PRO A 49 5.78 -9.78 10.64
CA PRO A 49 6.55 -11.00 10.48
C PRO A 49 7.88 -10.73 9.75
N PRO A 50 8.97 -11.44 10.11
CA PRO A 50 10.26 -11.28 9.45
C PRO A 50 10.20 -11.77 7.99
N ARG A 51 10.88 -11.04 7.09
CA ARG A 51 10.96 -11.34 5.65
C ARG A 51 12.43 -11.31 5.17
N PRO A 52 13.20 -12.37 5.45
CA PRO A 52 14.61 -12.45 5.04
C PRO A 52 14.78 -12.60 3.51
N ASP A 53 13.70 -12.93 2.81
CA ASP A 53 13.60 -13.03 1.35
C ASP A 53 13.52 -11.67 0.64
N LEU A 54 13.22 -10.59 1.37
CA LEU A 54 13.04 -9.24 0.83
C LEU A 54 14.21 -8.32 1.18
N ASP A 55 14.44 -7.33 0.32
CA ASP A 55 15.13 -6.11 0.75
C ASP A 55 14.28 -5.45 1.86
N PRO A 56 14.82 -5.17 3.06
CA PRO A 56 14.07 -4.51 4.13
C PRO A 56 13.47 -3.16 3.72
N LYS A 57 14.06 -2.45 2.75
CA LYS A 57 13.52 -1.20 2.21
C LYS A 57 12.28 -1.39 1.32
N LEU A 58 11.99 -2.62 0.91
CA LEU A 58 10.85 -3.00 0.08
C LEU A 58 9.76 -3.75 0.86
N TYR A 59 9.86 -3.76 2.19
CA TYR A 59 8.82 -4.27 3.07
C TYR A 59 8.11 -3.11 3.79
N PHE A 60 6.97 -2.71 3.25
CA PHE A 60 6.29 -1.48 3.63
C PHE A 60 5.13 -1.76 4.58
N LYS A 61 5.19 -1.20 5.79
CA LYS A 61 4.02 -1.12 6.64
C LYS A 61 3.10 -0.01 6.12
N VAL A 62 1.86 -0.36 5.80
CA VAL A 62 0.85 0.59 5.35
C VAL A 62 0.29 1.35 6.55
N ASP A 63 0.49 2.67 6.55
CA ASP A 63 -0.31 3.60 7.35
C ASP A 63 -1.33 4.27 6.42
N ASP A 64 -2.61 4.07 6.69
CA ASP A 64 -3.73 4.53 5.84
C ASP A 64 -4.71 5.36 6.67
N PRO A 65 -4.41 6.66 6.92
CA PRO A 65 -5.25 7.51 7.75
C PRO A 65 -6.66 7.73 7.20
N ALA A 66 -6.81 7.73 5.87
CA ALA A 66 -8.12 7.85 5.22
C ALA A 66 -8.92 6.52 5.27
N GLY A 67 -8.25 5.39 5.47
CA GLY A 67 -8.84 4.07 5.70
C GLY A 67 -9.37 3.37 4.44
N MET A 68 -9.23 3.99 3.26
CA MET A 68 -9.82 3.50 2.02
C MET A 68 -9.13 2.23 1.51
N LEU A 69 -7.80 2.18 1.59
CA LEU A 69 -7.01 1.05 1.12
C LEU A 69 -7.24 -0.17 2.01
N LEU A 70 -7.14 0.01 3.32
CA LEU A 70 -7.37 -1.08 4.28
C LEU A 70 -8.83 -1.56 4.27
N ALA A 71 -9.80 -0.67 4.08
CA ALA A 71 -11.21 -1.07 3.95
C ALA A 71 -11.47 -1.88 2.68
N ALA A 72 -10.83 -1.54 1.56
CA ALA A 72 -10.94 -2.30 0.32
C ALA A 72 -10.44 -3.74 0.51
N PHE A 73 -9.26 -3.92 1.09
CA PHE A 73 -8.72 -5.26 1.31
C PHE A 73 -9.44 -6.05 2.40
N ARG A 74 -10.03 -5.42 3.42
CA ARG A 74 -10.90 -6.11 4.39
C ARG A 74 -12.13 -6.74 3.72
N ARG A 75 -12.61 -6.15 2.62
CA ARG A 75 -13.75 -6.65 1.84
C ARG A 75 -13.33 -7.57 0.69
N TYR A 76 -12.04 -7.85 0.55
CA TYR A 76 -11.54 -8.73 -0.50
C TYR A 76 -12.14 -10.14 -0.32
N PRO A 77 -12.65 -10.79 -1.38
CA PRO A 77 -13.36 -12.06 -1.24
C PRO A 77 -12.46 -13.16 -0.67
N ALA A 78 -12.98 -13.89 0.31
CA ALA A 78 -12.31 -15.07 0.85
C ALA A 78 -12.07 -16.10 -0.26
N GLY A 79 -10.84 -16.63 -0.35
CA GLY A 79 -10.47 -17.63 -1.35
C GLY A 79 -10.24 -17.10 -2.77
N ALA A 80 -10.34 -15.79 -3.00
CA ALA A 80 -9.91 -15.19 -4.25
C ALA A 80 -8.38 -15.30 -4.42
N SER A 81 -7.91 -15.29 -5.67
CA SER A 81 -6.48 -15.23 -5.96
C SER A 81 -5.87 -13.94 -5.41
N ALA A 82 -4.58 -13.99 -5.07
CA ALA A 82 -3.84 -12.81 -4.68
C ALA A 82 -3.93 -11.74 -5.80
N PRO A 83 -4.19 -10.47 -5.46
CA PRO A 83 -4.24 -9.41 -6.45
C PRO A 83 -2.84 -9.18 -7.04
N HIS A 84 -2.78 -8.80 -8.31
CA HIS A 84 -1.54 -8.28 -8.88
C HIS A 84 -1.22 -6.93 -8.25
N CYS A 85 0.04 -6.70 -7.92
CA CYS A 85 0.52 -5.45 -7.35
C CYS A 85 1.84 -5.05 -7.99
N GLU A 86 1.93 -3.77 -8.34
CA GLU A 86 3.13 -3.12 -8.84
C GLU A 86 3.33 -1.84 -8.03
N MET A 87 4.59 -1.58 -7.66
CA MET A 87 4.99 -0.38 -6.93
C MET A 87 6.08 0.34 -7.72
N SER A 88 6.05 1.66 -7.76
CA SER A 88 7.04 2.46 -8.50
C SER A 88 7.38 3.75 -7.77
N ARG A 89 8.48 4.40 -8.16
CA ARG A 89 8.77 5.75 -7.67
C ARG A 89 7.78 6.75 -8.28
N PHE A 90 7.17 7.55 -7.43
CA PHE A 90 6.33 8.65 -7.85
C PHE A 90 7.06 9.98 -7.66
N ILE A 91 6.93 10.88 -8.62
CA ILE A 91 7.42 12.25 -8.52
C ILE A 91 6.20 13.18 -8.62
N PRO A 92 5.83 13.87 -7.53
CA PRO A 92 4.77 14.86 -7.59
C PRO A 92 5.06 15.92 -8.64
N PHE A 93 4.19 16.04 -9.63
CA PHE A 93 4.37 16.97 -10.74
C PHE A 93 3.02 17.55 -11.17
N PRO A 94 2.94 18.83 -11.59
CA PRO A 94 1.72 19.41 -12.11
C PRO A 94 1.16 18.61 -13.29
N ALA A 95 -0.16 18.51 -13.36
CA ALA A 95 -0.83 17.82 -14.46
C ALA A 95 -0.49 18.48 -15.81
N SER A 96 -0.18 17.66 -16.81
CA SER A 96 0.15 18.13 -18.17
C SER A 96 -1.06 18.69 -18.92
N ALA A 97 -2.27 18.27 -18.53
CA ALA A 97 -3.50 18.68 -19.17
C ALA A 97 -3.85 20.15 -18.86
N LYS A 98 -4.10 20.95 -19.91
CA LYS A 98 -4.31 22.41 -19.76
C LYS A 98 -5.46 22.78 -18.83
N TRP A 99 -6.52 21.97 -18.78
CA TRP A 99 -7.70 22.23 -17.95
C TRP A 99 -7.40 22.11 -16.45
N ALA A 100 -6.37 21.35 -16.07
CA ALA A 100 -6.00 21.11 -14.67
C ALA A 100 -5.07 22.19 -14.11
N ARG A 101 -4.62 23.17 -14.91
CA ARG A 101 -3.67 24.21 -14.48
C ARG A 101 -4.17 25.01 -13.27
N SER A 102 -5.48 25.22 -13.15
CA SER A 102 -6.06 25.96 -12.03
C SER A 102 -5.96 25.22 -10.69
N LEU A 103 -5.63 23.93 -10.67
CA LEU A 103 -5.38 23.16 -9.44
C LEU A 103 -4.03 23.50 -8.79
N SER A 104 -3.10 24.06 -9.56
CA SER A 104 -1.78 24.50 -9.10
C SER A 104 -1.49 25.92 -9.61
N PRO A 105 -2.20 26.94 -9.08
CA PRO A 105 -2.05 28.32 -9.56
C PRO A 105 -0.69 28.93 -9.18
N GLU A 106 -0.10 28.46 -8.08
CA GLU A 106 1.23 28.86 -7.64
C GLU A 106 2.30 28.29 -8.56
N GLN A 107 3.27 29.12 -8.95
CA GLN A 107 4.39 28.73 -9.82
C GLN A 107 5.59 28.20 -9.00
N ASN A 108 5.32 27.45 -7.94
CA ASN A 108 6.35 26.85 -7.08
C ASN A 108 5.91 25.45 -6.60
N CYS A 109 6.88 24.64 -6.19
CA CYS A 109 6.62 23.31 -5.63
C CYS A 109 6.27 23.43 -4.14
N PRO A 110 5.13 22.87 -3.68
CA PRO A 110 4.78 22.87 -2.26
C PRO A 110 5.78 22.08 -1.43
N ARG A 111 6.37 22.71 -0.40
CA ARG A 111 7.32 22.07 0.53
C ARG A 111 6.73 20.90 1.32
N ALA A 112 5.40 20.86 1.47
CA ALA A 112 4.70 19.75 2.12
C ALA A 112 4.82 18.43 1.35
N LEU A 113 5.29 18.46 0.10
CA LEU A 113 5.51 17.28 -0.75
C LEU A 113 6.98 16.83 -0.80
N ASP A 114 7.86 17.43 0.01
CA ASP A 114 9.25 16.98 0.13
C ASP A 114 9.30 15.52 0.64
N GLY A 115 10.25 14.74 0.11
CA GLY A 115 10.45 13.33 0.47
C GLY A 115 10.29 12.36 -0.72
N ASP A 116 10.51 11.08 -0.44
CA ASP A 116 10.34 10.01 -1.43
C ASP A 116 8.89 9.53 -1.47
N TRP A 117 8.32 9.43 -2.67
CA TRP A 117 6.95 8.97 -2.90
C TRP A 117 6.94 7.67 -3.68
N LEU A 118 5.97 6.82 -3.37
CA LEU A 118 5.68 5.58 -4.09
C LEU A 118 4.26 5.62 -4.64
N LEU A 119 4.07 5.04 -5.82
CA LEU A 119 2.77 4.71 -6.40
C LEU A 119 2.58 3.20 -6.39
#